data_AF-A0A7K2MDM9-F1
#
_entry.id   AF-A0A7K2MDM9-F1
#
_cell.length_a   1.000
_cell.length_b   1.000
_cell.length_c   1.000
_cell.angle_alpha   90.00
_cell.angle_beta   90.00
_cell.angle_gamma   90.00
#
_symmetry.space_group_name_H-M   'P 1'
#
loop_
_entity.id
_entity.type
_entity.pdbx_description
1 polymer ?
#
loop_
_entity_poly.entity_id
_entity_poly.type
_entity_poly.pdbx_seq_one_letter_code
_entity_poly.pdbx_strand_id
1 'polypeptide(L)'
;AWAPGAAREPADLDWIVLDGAVGVDPLDPYPYVDRLATVQQWPEAAGGAARYEIWGEEEFGTGGCRPLLPPEGLHWVYDEDGDAFETAVPPYQDLLDRVARWPQAAPGVRLAADAARTDGTWTYGHYDTPGVRLVIPWHAEGLPPGEVQLDFARDECLPESPVWTLVPRGDGGPPTAVRTASRELSLAWKLLWLHTDSRGDGGARGKDLYDAVVLAELDGVDLSPRLLRKVLRGAPDSFSLAEPTGWDVDWAEFRNRNPWVTGTARHWLDRLVRALGPVLGERPR
;
A
#
# COMPACT_ATOMS: atom_id res chain seq x y z
N ALA A 1 -15.08 -7.15 2.28
CA ALA A 1 -14.07 -7.69 1.36
C ALA A 1 -13.12 -8.62 2.11
N TRP A 2 -12.27 -8.12 3.01
CA TRP A 2 -11.30 -8.95 3.72
C TRP A 2 -11.83 -9.61 4.99
N ALA A 3 -12.50 -8.87 5.88
CA ALA A 3 -13.01 -9.39 7.15
C ALA A 3 -14.53 -9.13 7.28
N PRO A 4 -15.38 -9.92 6.59
CA PRO A 4 -16.82 -9.70 6.59
C PRO A 4 -17.39 -9.78 8.01
N GLY A 5 -18.11 -8.74 8.43
CA GLY A 5 -18.74 -8.67 9.76
C GLY A 5 -17.79 -8.36 10.93
N ALA A 6 -16.48 -8.26 10.67
CA ALA A 6 -15.47 -7.90 11.69
C ALA A 6 -14.74 -6.59 11.38
N ALA A 7 -14.91 -6.01 10.19
CA ALA A 7 -14.40 -4.68 9.90
C ALA A 7 -15.18 -3.62 10.70
N ARG A 8 -14.47 -2.63 11.24
CA ARG A 8 -15.08 -1.45 11.87
C ARG A 8 -15.75 -0.54 10.84
N GLU A 9 -16.65 0.33 11.28
CA GLU A 9 -17.30 1.33 10.42
C GLU A 9 -16.87 2.76 10.81
N PRO A 10 -16.37 3.58 9.87
CA PRO A 10 -15.98 3.21 8.51
C PRO A 10 -14.75 2.29 8.49
N ALA A 11 -14.69 1.41 7.48
CA ALA A 11 -13.54 0.53 7.23
C ALA A 11 -12.60 1.19 6.21
N ASP A 12 -11.30 0.90 6.34
CA ASP A 12 -10.27 1.41 5.44
C ASP A 12 -9.86 0.27 4.47
N LEU A 13 -9.51 0.60 3.22
CA LEU A 13 -9.03 -0.36 2.23
C LEU A 13 -7.98 0.28 1.33
N ASP A 14 -6.78 -0.30 1.26
CA ASP A 14 -5.66 0.25 0.49
C ASP A 14 -5.75 -0.18 -0.98
N TRP A 15 -6.14 0.76 -1.85
CA TRP A 15 -6.25 0.54 -3.30
C TRP A 15 -4.94 0.85 -3.98
N ILE A 16 -4.57 0.03 -4.96
CA ILE A 16 -3.33 0.21 -5.71
C ILE A 16 -3.64 0.49 -7.17
N VAL A 17 -3.23 1.67 -7.61
CA VAL A 17 -3.23 2.07 -9.02
C VAL A 17 -1.81 1.88 -9.54
N LEU A 18 -1.65 0.98 -10.51
CA LEU A 18 -0.37 0.77 -11.20
C LEU A 18 -0.36 1.63 -12.46
N ASP A 19 0.59 2.56 -12.55
CA ASP A 19 0.94 3.24 -13.80
C ASP A 19 2.37 2.84 -14.19
N GLY A 20 2.54 2.25 -15.38
CA GLY A 20 3.85 1.90 -15.94
C GLY A 20 4.80 1.00 -15.12
N ALA A 21 4.36 0.39 -14.02
CA ALA A 21 5.25 -0.22 -13.04
C ALA A 21 6.06 -1.42 -13.58
N VAL A 22 7.39 -1.29 -13.58
CA VAL A 22 8.35 -2.39 -13.64
C VAL A 22 9.00 -2.48 -12.25
N GLY A 23 8.56 -3.42 -11.43
CA GLY A 23 9.08 -3.56 -10.06
C GLY A 23 10.45 -4.24 -10.04
N VAL A 24 11.39 -3.70 -9.27
CA VAL A 24 12.67 -4.35 -8.95
C VAL A 24 12.61 -4.83 -7.49
N ASP A 25 12.63 -6.15 -7.23
CA ASP A 25 12.79 -6.68 -5.86
C ASP A 25 14.29 -6.60 -5.49
N PRO A 26 14.69 -5.74 -4.53
CA PRO A 26 16.10 -5.61 -4.12
C PRO A 26 16.64 -6.87 -3.41
N LEU A 27 15.78 -7.85 -3.11
CA LEU A 27 16.14 -9.13 -2.52
C LEU A 27 16.07 -10.31 -3.51
N ASP A 28 15.90 -10.03 -4.79
CA ASP A 28 15.91 -11.00 -5.88
C ASP A 28 17.15 -10.73 -6.76
N PRO A 29 17.99 -11.74 -7.07
CA PRO A 29 19.31 -11.48 -7.63
C PRO A 29 19.33 -10.94 -9.07
N TYR A 30 18.20 -10.79 -9.77
CA TYR A 30 18.16 -10.28 -11.14
C TYR A 30 16.84 -9.53 -11.45
N PRO A 31 16.87 -8.38 -12.17
CA PRO A 31 15.66 -7.70 -12.62
C PRO A 31 15.00 -8.48 -13.78
N TYR A 32 13.71 -8.81 -13.63
CA TYR A 32 12.92 -9.44 -14.68
C TYR A 32 12.42 -8.40 -15.69
N VAL A 33 12.46 -8.76 -16.99
CA VAL A 33 11.83 -8.02 -18.08
C VAL A 33 10.68 -8.84 -18.65
N ASP A 34 9.46 -8.27 -18.63
CA ASP A 34 8.21 -8.99 -18.91
C ASP A 34 7.99 -9.41 -20.38
N ARG A 35 8.85 -8.99 -21.31
CA ARG A 35 8.70 -9.29 -22.73
C ARG A 35 10.03 -9.74 -23.33
N LEU A 36 10.04 -10.95 -23.90
CA LEU A 36 11.17 -11.50 -24.66
C LEU A 36 11.60 -10.57 -25.81
N ALA A 37 10.66 -9.82 -26.40
CA ALA A 37 10.93 -8.84 -27.43
C ALA A 37 11.86 -7.69 -26.98
N THR A 38 11.82 -7.32 -25.68
CA THR A 38 12.71 -6.29 -25.10
C THR A 38 14.15 -6.80 -24.98
N VAL A 39 14.33 -8.11 -24.77
CA VAL A 39 15.65 -8.78 -24.76
C VAL A 39 16.14 -9.03 -26.20
N GLN A 40 15.24 -9.34 -27.13
CA GLN A 40 15.56 -9.72 -28.50
C GLN A 40 16.14 -8.58 -29.36
N GLN A 41 16.00 -7.32 -28.96
CA GLN A 41 16.64 -6.24 -29.70
C GLN A 41 18.16 -6.20 -29.48
N TRP A 42 18.69 -6.77 -28.38
CA TRP A 42 20.11 -6.65 -28.01
C TRP A 42 20.71 -8.00 -27.56
N PRO A 43 20.85 -8.99 -28.45
CA PRO A 43 21.29 -10.36 -28.09
C PRO A 43 22.71 -10.43 -27.53
N GLU A 44 23.60 -9.51 -27.91
CA GLU A 44 25.00 -9.44 -27.48
C GLU A 44 25.12 -9.05 -26.00
N ALA A 45 24.22 -8.20 -25.52
CA ALA A 45 24.14 -7.79 -24.12
C ALA A 45 23.72 -8.94 -23.18
N ALA A 46 22.93 -9.90 -23.68
CA ALA A 46 22.48 -11.05 -22.91
C ALA A 46 23.41 -12.27 -23.02
N GLY A 47 24.14 -12.41 -24.14
CA GLY A 47 24.98 -13.59 -24.43
C GLY A 47 26.46 -13.48 -24.04
N GLY A 48 26.96 -12.28 -23.72
CA GLY A 48 28.36 -12.08 -23.30
C GLY A 48 29.41 -12.46 -24.36
N ALA A 49 29.03 -12.58 -25.63
CA ALA A 49 29.94 -12.91 -26.72
C ALA A 49 30.52 -11.63 -27.35
N ALA A 50 31.84 -11.60 -27.57
CA ALA A 50 32.54 -10.43 -28.12
C ALA A 50 32.24 -10.15 -29.62
N ARG A 51 31.50 -11.05 -30.30
CA ARG A 51 30.96 -10.87 -31.67
C ARG A 51 29.88 -11.93 -31.94
N TYR A 52 28.86 -11.59 -32.74
CA TYR A 52 27.91 -12.56 -33.27
C TYR A 52 28.41 -13.11 -34.62
N GLU A 53 28.53 -14.44 -34.77
CA GLU A 53 29.16 -15.05 -35.96
C GLU A 53 28.18 -15.31 -37.14
N ILE A 54 26.93 -14.84 -37.06
CA ILE A 54 25.86 -15.21 -38.02
C ILE A 54 25.47 -14.05 -38.98
N TRP A 55 25.65 -12.79 -38.60
CA TRP A 55 25.22 -11.63 -39.39
C TRP A 55 26.37 -10.63 -39.53
N GLY A 56 26.77 -10.34 -40.77
CA GLY A 56 28.05 -9.70 -41.09
C GLY A 56 28.07 -8.18 -41.02
N GLU A 57 26.92 -7.50 -41.08
CA GLU A 57 26.86 -6.03 -41.07
C GLU A 57 25.49 -5.57 -40.56
N GLU A 58 25.42 -5.04 -39.34
CA GLU A 58 24.33 -4.14 -38.95
C GLU A 58 24.88 -2.98 -38.09
N GLU A 59 24.21 -1.84 -38.22
CA GLU A 59 24.49 -0.49 -37.69
C GLU A 59 24.64 -0.39 -36.16
N PHE A 60 24.67 -1.52 -35.44
CA PHE A 60 24.54 -1.62 -33.98
C PHE A 60 25.70 -2.33 -33.29
N GLY A 61 26.84 -2.54 -33.97
CA GLY A 61 28.02 -3.18 -33.38
C GLY A 61 28.56 -2.41 -32.16
N THR A 62 28.59 -3.07 -31.00
CA THR A 62 29.05 -2.46 -29.73
C THR A 62 30.57 -2.27 -29.61
N GLY A 63 31.35 -2.74 -30.60
CA GLY A 63 32.82 -2.61 -30.61
C GLY A 63 33.52 -3.31 -29.44
N GLY A 64 32.87 -4.26 -28.77
CA GLY A 64 33.39 -4.92 -27.57
C GLY A 64 33.15 -4.14 -26.27
N CYS A 65 32.38 -3.04 -26.31
CA CYS A 65 31.93 -2.36 -25.11
C CYS A 65 30.88 -3.21 -24.38
N ARG A 66 31.13 -3.51 -23.10
CA ARG A 66 30.13 -4.17 -22.26
C ARG A 66 29.13 -3.13 -21.76
N PRO A 67 27.81 -3.33 -21.94
CA PRO A 67 26.84 -2.47 -21.29
C PRO A 67 26.96 -2.63 -19.78
N LEU A 68 26.96 -1.51 -19.05
CA LEU A 68 26.71 -1.52 -17.61
C LEU A 68 25.20 -1.72 -17.45
N LEU A 69 24.80 -2.95 -17.13
CA LEU A 69 23.40 -3.27 -16.90
C LEU A 69 22.98 -2.80 -15.50
N PRO A 70 21.67 -2.67 -15.24
CA PRO A 70 21.18 -2.46 -13.90
C PRO A 70 21.72 -3.53 -12.92
N PRO A 71 22.15 -3.15 -11.70
CA PRO A 71 22.06 -1.80 -11.13
C PRO A 71 23.26 -0.87 -11.40
N GLU A 72 24.38 -1.35 -11.96
CA GLU A 72 25.63 -0.57 -12.05
C GLU A 72 25.59 0.56 -13.08
N GLY A 73 24.70 0.51 -14.07
CA GLY A 73 24.57 1.50 -15.15
C GLY A 73 23.35 2.42 -15.07
N LEU A 74 22.49 2.28 -14.06
CA LEU A 74 21.36 3.19 -13.85
C LEU A 74 21.77 4.32 -12.91
N HIS A 75 21.81 5.53 -13.45
CA HIS A 75 21.75 6.74 -12.63
C HIS A 75 20.33 7.27 -12.68
N TRP A 76 19.71 7.46 -11.52
CA TRP A 76 18.44 8.17 -11.43
C TRP A 76 18.65 9.59 -11.94
N VAL A 77 17.98 9.92 -13.05
CA VAL A 77 17.82 11.32 -13.45
C VAL A 77 16.69 11.84 -12.57
N TYR A 78 17.05 12.52 -11.49
CA TYR A 78 16.09 13.35 -10.79
C TYR A 78 15.76 14.52 -11.72
N ASP A 79 14.49 14.79 -11.96
CA ASP A 79 14.10 16.05 -12.62
C ASP A 79 14.67 17.18 -11.74
N GLU A 80 15.72 17.85 -12.22
CA GLU A 80 16.39 18.94 -11.49
C GLU A 80 15.54 20.21 -11.44
N ASP A 81 14.42 20.22 -12.18
CA ASP A 81 13.45 21.31 -12.17
C ASP A 81 12.44 21.08 -11.04
N GLY A 82 12.75 21.63 -9.87
CA GLY A 82 11.84 21.75 -8.71
C GLY A 82 10.53 22.50 -8.99
N ASP A 83 10.25 22.88 -10.24
CA ASP A 83 9.05 23.58 -10.71
C ASP A 83 7.92 22.62 -11.17
N ALA A 84 8.20 21.32 -11.32
CA ALA A 84 7.19 20.34 -11.74
C ALA A 84 6.09 20.08 -10.68
N PHE A 85 6.35 20.38 -9.40
CA PHE A 85 5.35 20.19 -8.34
C PHE A 85 4.24 21.24 -8.35
N GLU A 86 4.47 22.46 -8.87
CA GLU A 86 3.43 23.50 -8.94
C GLU A 86 2.51 23.37 -10.18
N THR A 87 2.93 22.61 -11.20
CA THR A 87 2.19 22.45 -12.46
C THR A 87 1.66 21.04 -12.71
N ALA A 88 1.99 20.07 -11.84
CA ALA A 88 1.42 18.73 -11.91
C ALA A 88 -0.07 18.76 -11.56
N VAL A 89 -0.90 18.29 -12.50
CA VAL A 89 -2.32 18.01 -12.25
C VAL A 89 -2.42 17.15 -10.97
N PRO A 90 -3.25 17.52 -9.98
CA PRO A 90 -3.36 16.74 -8.75
C PRO A 90 -3.76 15.28 -9.05
N PRO A 91 -3.25 14.29 -8.28
CA PRO A 91 -3.45 12.87 -8.59
C PRO A 91 -4.92 12.43 -8.58
N TYR A 92 -5.80 13.26 -8.02
CA TYR A 92 -7.23 13.02 -7.93
C TYR A 92 -8.08 13.79 -8.95
N GLN A 93 -7.47 14.60 -9.84
CA GLN A 93 -8.27 15.44 -10.75
C GLN A 93 -9.13 14.61 -11.72
N ASP A 94 -8.56 13.56 -12.35
CA ASP A 94 -9.34 12.68 -13.24
C ASP A 94 -10.47 11.97 -12.47
N LEU A 95 -10.25 11.65 -11.18
CA LEU A 95 -11.31 11.11 -10.32
C LEU A 95 -12.44 12.13 -10.14
N LEU A 96 -12.13 13.38 -9.78
CA LEU A 96 -13.15 14.42 -9.62
C LEU A 96 -13.92 14.68 -10.91
N ASP A 97 -13.23 14.73 -12.06
CA ASP A 97 -13.86 14.91 -13.37
C ASP A 97 -14.79 13.74 -13.74
N ARG A 98 -14.45 12.52 -13.33
CA ARG A 98 -15.32 11.35 -13.50
C ARG A 98 -16.52 11.39 -12.56
N VAL A 99 -16.32 11.76 -11.30
CA VAL A 99 -17.42 11.89 -10.33
C VAL A 99 -18.36 13.02 -10.75
N ALA A 100 -17.87 14.16 -11.24
CA ALA A 100 -18.71 15.25 -11.75
C ALA A 100 -19.58 14.81 -12.94
N ARG A 101 -19.03 13.98 -13.84
CA ARG A 101 -19.79 13.40 -14.97
C ARG A 101 -20.78 12.32 -14.54
N TRP A 102 -20.43 11.53 -13.53
CA TRP A 102 -21.18 10.37 -13.07
C TRP A 102 -21.32 10.36 -11.54
N PRO A 103 -22.08 11.29 -10.95
CA PRO A 103 -22.08 11.51 -9.51
C PRO A 103 -22.79 10.41 -8.72
N GLN A 104 -23.52 9.52 -9.38
CA GLN A 104 -24.31 8.48 -8.73
C GLN A 104 -23.43 7.25 -8.42
N ALA A 105 -23.06 7.08 -7.15
CA ALA A 105 -22.25 5.95 -6.69
C ALA A 105 -23.08 4.66 -6.51
N ALA A 106 -24.33 4.81 -6.08
CA ALA A 106 -25.31 3.74 -5.91
C ALA A 106 -26.73 4.32 -6.10
N PRO A 107 -27.79 3.51 -6.27
CA PRO A 107 -29.17 4.00 -6.27
C PRO A 107 -29.45 4.89 -5.04
N GLY A 108 -29.78 6.16 -5.29
CA GLY A 108 -30.07 7.14 -4.23
C GLY A 108 -28.86 7.79 -3.55
N VAL A 109 -27.62 7.38 -3.86
CA VAL A 109 -26.39 7.96 -3.28
C VAL A 109 -25.64 8.78 -4.33
N ARG A 110 -25.41 10.06 -4.03
CA ARG A 110 -24.73 11.01 -4.92
C ARG A 110 -23.51 11.63 -4.25
N LEU A 111 -22.39 11.62 -4.96
CA LEU A 111 -21.14 12.30 -4.59
C LEU A 111 -21.15 13.73 -5.13
N ALA A 112 -20.71 14.69 -4.32
CA ALA A 112 -20.61 16.11 -4.66
C ALA A 112 -19.16 16.49 -4.97
N ALA A 113 -18.75 16.32 -6.24
CA ALA A 113 -17.38 16.62 -6.67
C ALA A 113 -17.01 18.10 -6.55
N ASP A 114 -17.99 18.99 -6.74
CA ASP A 114 -17.86 20.45 -6.60
C ASP A 114 -17.65 20.89 -5.15
N ALA A 115 -18.10 20.08 -4.20
CA ALA A 115 -17.88 20.28 -2.76
C ALA A 115 -16.68 19.49 -2.22
N ALA A 116 -15.89 18.85 -3.08
CA ALA A 116 -14.70 18.13 -2.66
C ALA A 116 -13.64 19.09 -2.12
N ARG A 117 -12.93 18.67 -1.08
CA ARG A 117 -11.90 19.47 -0.42
C ARG A 117 -10.66 18.64 -0.15
N THR A 118 -9.50 19.28 -0.14
CA THR A 118 -8.28 18.69 0.39
C THR A 118 -8.21 18.93 1.89
N ASP A 119 -7.98 17.88 2.67
CA ASP A 119 -7.85 17.94 4.13
C ASP A 119 -6.38 17.77 4.56
N GLY A 120 -5.53 18.56 3.91
CA GLY A 120 -4.08 18.61 4.15
C GLY A 120 -3.23 17.66 3.31
N THR A 121 -1.91 17.86 3.44
CA THR A 121 -0.85 16.97 3.00
C THR A 121 -0.30 16.23 4.21
N TRP A 122 -0.14 14.92 4.13
CA TRP A 122 0.40 14.10 5.23
C TRP A 122 1.58 13.27 4.70
N THR A 123 2.53 12.93 5.56
CA THR A 123 3.63 12.02 5.21
C THR A 123 3.48 10.75 6.06
N TYR A 124 3.56 9.56 5.47
CA TYR A 124 3.86 8.38 6.28
C TYR A 124 5.29 8.61 6.76
N GLY A 125 5.54 8.62 8.07
CA GLY A 125 6.82 9.06 8.65
C GLY A 125 8.07 8.31 8.17
N HIS A 126 7.91 7.29 7.33
CA HIS A 126 8.98 6.53 6.70
C HIS A 126 9.22 6.84 5.20
N TYR A 127 8.24 7.40 4.50
CA TYR A 127 8.36 7.78 3.09
C TYR A 127 8.29 9.31 2.99
N ASP A 128 9.36 9.95 2.50
CA ASP A 128 9.45 11.41 2.30
C ASP A 128 8.52 11.96 1.20
N THR A 129 7.57 11.15 0.71
CA THR A 129 6.58 11.59 -0.28
C THR A 129 5.31 12.09 0.42
N PRO A 130 4.99 13.38 0.37
CA PRO A 130 3.74 13.88 0.91
C PRO A 130 2.55 13.34 0.13
N GLY A 131 1.70 12.59 0.83
CA GLY A 131 0.39 12.17 0.37
C GLY A 131 -0.63 13.29 0.42
N VAL A 132 -1.72 13.15 -0.33
CA VAL A 132 -2.83 14.11 -0.37
C VAL A 132 -4.09 13.46 0.13
N ARG A 133 -4.77 14.10 1.10
CA ARG A 133 -6.10 13.69 1.55
C ARG A 133 -7.17 14.45 0.79
N LEU A 134 -8.05 13.73 0.12
CA LEU A 134 -9.25 14.25 -0.52
C LEU A 134 -10.49 13.80 0.25
N VAL A 135 -11.39 14.73 0.52
CA VAL A 135 -12.70 14.44 1.08
C VAL A 135 -13.78 14.83 0.09
N ILE A 136 -14.65 13.89 -0.28
CA ILE A 136 -15.80 14.11 -1.16
C ILE A 136 -17.09 13.93 -0.35
N PRO A 137 -17.91 14.97 -0.18
CA PRO A 137 -19.22 14.82 0.45
C PRO A 137 -20.14 13.93 -0.39
N TRP A 138 -21.03 13.22 0.29
CA TRP A 138 -22.11 12.48 -0.35
C TRP A 138 -23.46 12.75 0.33
N HIS A 139 -24.51 12.61 -0.47
CA HIS A 139 -25.89 12.78 -0.06
C HIS A 139 -26.72 11.57 -0.48
N ALA A 140 -27.63 11.16 0.40
CA ALA A 140 -28.68 10.20 0.09
C ALA A 140 -29.99 10.66 0.71
N GLU A 141 -31.10 10.42 0.00
CA GLU A 141 -32.42 10.82 0.47
C GLU A 141 -32.76 10.12 1.80
N GLY A 142 -33.20 10.89 2.79
CA GLY A 142 -33.56 10.38 4.11
C GLY A 142 -32.39 10.07 5.04
N LEU A 143 -31.14 10.31 4.63
CA LEU A 143 -29.95 10.17 5.47
C LEU A 143 -29.26 11.52 5.70
N PRO A 144 -28.59 11.72 6.85
CA PRO A 144 -27.66 12.83 7.01
C PRO A 144 -26.58 12.80 5.91
N PRO A 145 -26.05 13.97 5.50
CA PRO A 145 -24.90 14.00 4.62
C PRO A 145 -23.73 13.24 5.25
N GLY A 146 -22.95 12.57 4.42
CA GLY A 146 -21.73 11.90 4.85
C GLY A 146 -20.55 12.30 3.98
N GLU A 147 -19.40 11.72 4.28
CA GLU A 147 -18.15 12.01 3.58
C GLU A 147 -17.45 10.71 3.22
N VAL A 148 -16.78 10.70 2.06
CA VAL A 148 -15.77 9.69 1.74
C VAL A 148 -14.40 10.36 1.75
N GLN A 149 -13.46 9.79 2.49
CA GLN A 149 -12.08 10.22 2.56
C GLN A 149 -11.21 9.29 1.70
N LEU A 150 -10.33 9.87 0.91
CA LEU A 150 -9.39 9.20 0.02
C LEU A 150 -7.99 9.74 0.31
N ASP A 151 -7.09 8.86 0.72
CA ASP A 151 -5.70 9.20 1.00
C ASP A 151 -4.82 8.69 -0.14
N PHE A 152 -4.22 9.63 -0.88
CA PHE A 152 -3.36 9.34 -2.01
C PHE A 152 -1.90 9.34 -1.57
N ALA A 153 -1.26 8.19 -1.65
CA ALA A 153 0.21 8.08 -1.62
C ALA A 153 0.73 7.78 -3.03
N ARG A 154 1.93 8.25 -3.35
CA ARG A 154 2.57 8.10 -4.67
C ARG A 154 4.00 7.65 -4.53
N ASP A 155 4.50 7.01 -5.59
CA ASP A 155 5.90 6.60 -5.73
C ASP A 155 6.40 5.70 -4.59
N GLU A 156 5.47 5.00 -3.92
CA GLU A 156 5.81 4.03 -2.89
C GLU A 156 6.27 2.72 -3.54
N CYS A 157 7.43 2.23 -3.10
CA CYS A 157 7.87 0.90 -3.48
C CYS A 157 7.03 -0.15 -2.75
N LEU A 158 6.19 -0.87 -3.51
CA LEU A 158 5.33 -1.91 -2.96
C LEU A 158 6.13 -3.19 -2.66
N PRO A 159 6.16 -3.68 -1.41
CA PRO A 159 6.91 -4.88 -1.03
C PRO A 159 6.47 -6.17 -1.73
N GLU A 160 5.20 -6.22 -2.15
CA GLU A 160 4.54 -7.29 -2.89
C GLU A 160 3.63 -6.72 -3.98
N SER A 161 3.37 -7.52 -5.02
CA SER A 161 2.43 -7.13 -6.08
C SER A 161 0.99 -7.00 -5.55
N PRO A 162 0.19 -6.07 -6.08
CA PRO A 162 -1.22 -5.96 -5.73
C PRO A 162 -2.00 -7.22 -6.06
N VAL A 163 -3.03 -7.49 -5.28
CA VAL A 163 -3.97 -8.61 -5.50
C VAL A 163 -5.32 -8.08 -5.97
N TRP A 164 -6.04 -8.89 -6.75
CA TRP A 164 -7.42 -8.60 -7.10
C TRP A 164 -8.35 -8.95 -5.93
N THR A 165 -9.05 -7.95 -5.41
CA THR A 165 -10.03 -8.09 -4.34
C THR A 165 -11.43 -7.77 -4.86
N LEU A 166 -12.39 -8.65 -4.55
CA LEU A 166 -13.80 -8.41 -4.82
C LEU A 166 -14.42 -7.63 -3.65
N VAL A 167 -14.86 -6.41 -3.92
CA VAL A 167 -15.52 -5.54 -2.94
C VAL A 167 -17.04 -5.64 -3.10
N PRO A 168 -17.77 -6.16 -2.08
CA PRO A 168 -19.22 -6.19 -2.11
C PRO A 168 -19.80 -4.78 -2.27
N ARG A 169 -20.86 -4.65 -3.06
CA ARG A 169 -21.56 -3.38 -3.22
C ARG A 169 -22.71 -3.27 -2.22
N GLY A 170 -22.88 -2.09 -1.64
CA GLY A 170 -23.98 -1.80 -0.72
C GLY A 170 -25.37 -1.86 -1.36
N ASP A 171 -25.45 -1.77 -2.69
CA ASP A 171 -26.71 -1.89 -3.46
C ASP A 171 -27.08 -3.34 -3.83
N GLY A 172 -26.32 -4.33 -3.34
CA GLY A 172 -26.55 -5.74 -3.63
C GLY A 172 -26.19 -6.16 -5.06
N GLY A 173 -25.62 -5.26 -5.87
CA GLY A 173 -25.09 -5.59 -7.19
C GLY A 173 -23.88 -6.54 -7.14
N PRO A 174 -23.41 -7.03 -8.30
CA PRO A 174 -22.20 -7.85 -8.36
C PRO A 174 -21.00 -7.10 -7.76
N PRO A 175 -20.11 -7.79 -7.04
CA PRO A 175 -18.97 -7.16 -6.39
C PRO A 175 -18.04 -6.49 -7.42
N THR A 176 -17.42 -5.38 -7.02
CA THR A 176 -16.45 -4.65 -7.85
C THR A 176 -15.06 -5.24 -7.65
N ALA A 177 -14.40 -5.66 -8.73
CA ALA A 177 -13.01 -6.08 -8.68
C ALA A 177 -12.08 -4.86 -8.65
N VAL A 178 -11.25 -4.75 -7.62
CA VAL A 178 -10.24 -3.69 -7.47
C VAL A 178 -8.88 -4.30 -7.13
N ARG A 179 -7.80 -3.61 -7.47
CA ARG A 179 -6.46 -3.98 -7.02
C ARG A 179 -6.22 -3.39 -5.65
N THR A 180 -5.76 -4.22 -4.73
CA THR A 180 -5.48 -3.81 -3.34
C THR A 180 -4.14 -4.38 -2.88
N ALA A 181 -3.65 -3.91 -1.76
CA ALA A 181 -2.67 -4.68 -0.99
C ALA A 181 -3.21 -6.08 -0.66
N SER A 182 -2.33 -7.05 -0.42
CA SER A 182 -2.73 -8.32 0.18
C SER A 182 -3.16 -8.10 1.63
N ARG A 183 -3.87 -9.07 2.22
CA ARG A 183 -4.25 -9.01 3.64
C ARG A 183 -3.01 -9.04 4.54
N GLU A 184 -2.02 -9.81 4.11
CA GLU A 184 -0.71 -9.99 4.69
C GLU A 184 0.11 -8.69 4.64
N LEU A 185 0.15 -8.01 3.49
CA LEU A 185 0.82 -6.71 3.35
C LEU A 185 0.14 -5.63 4.20
N SER A 186 -1.19 -5.60 4.20
CA SER A 186 -1.96 -4.67 5.04
C SER A 186 -1.66 -4.89 6.53
N LEU A 187 -1.63 -6.16 6.98
CA LEU A 187 -1.23 -6.50 8.35
C LEU A 187 0.20 -6.03 8.65
N ALA A 188 1.15 -6.24 7.74
CA ALA A 188 2.52 -5.80 7.92
C ALA A 188 2.64 -4.27 8.07
N TRP A 189 1.87 -3.49 7.30
CA TRP A 189 1.81 -2.03 7.46
C TRP A 189 1.18 -1.61 8.79
N LYS A 190 0.10 -2.26 9.24
CA LYS A 190 -0.45 -1.98 10.56
C LYS A 190 0.58 -2.21 11.66
N LEU A 191 1.38 -3.28 11.57
CA LEU A 191 2.46 -3.54 12.53
C LEU A 191 3.56 -2.49 12.49
N LEU A 192 3.92 -2.00 11.30
CA LEU A 192 4.86 -0.89 11.14
C LEU A 192 4.32 0.38 11.82
N TRP A 193 3.08 0.79 11.52
CA TRP A 193 2.47 1.99 12.11
C TRP A 193 2.34 1.89 13.62
N LEU A 194 1.89 0.74 14.14
CA LEU A 194 1.83 0.50 15.58
C LEU A 194 3.21 0.63 16.24
N HIS A 195 4.27 0.13 15.59
CA HIS A 195 5.62 0.22 16.11
C HIS A 195 6.22 1.63 16.06
N THR A 196 6.02 2.36 14.96
CA THR A 196 6.54 3.72 14.81
C THR A 196 5.79 4.70 15.69
N ASP A 197 4.46 4.61 15.72
CA ASP A 197 3.61 5.59 16.39
C ASP A 197 3.62 5.40 17.92
N SER A 198 3.77 4.16 18.39
CA SER A 198 3.91 3.88 19.84
C SER A 198 5.18 4.45 20.45
N ARG A 199 6.18 4.82 19.63
CA ARG A 199 7.43 5.48 20.05
C ARG A 199 7.37 7.00 19.93
N GLY A 200 6.33 7.55 19.30
CA GLY A 200 6.12 8.98 19.16
C GLY A 200 5.27 9.57 20.28
N ASP A 201 5.16 10.89 20.31
CA ASP A 201 4.46 11.66 21.37
C ASP A 201 2.93 11.45 21.41
N GLY A 202 2.35 10.77 20.41
CA GLY A 202 0.89 10.58 20.27
C GLY A 202 0.39 9.16 20.58
N GLY A 203 1.28 8.19 20.77
CA GLY A 203 0.93 6.78 20.85
C GLY A 203 0.36 6.22 19.55
N ALA A 204 0.28 4.90 19.46
CA ALA A 204 -0.33 4.24 18.32
C ALA A 204 -1.86 4.37 18.33
N ARG A 205 -2.48 4.41 17.15
CA ARG A 205 -3.94 4.57 17.04
C ARG A 205 -4.66 3.26 17.35
N GLY A 206 -5.70 3.32 18.17
CA GLY A 206 -6.52 2.14 18.51
C GLY A 206 -7.17 1.46 17.30
N LYS A 207 -7.45 2.21 16.23
CA LYS A 207 -7.97 1.66 14.97
C LYS A 207 -6.99 0.69 14.31
N ASP A 208 -5.70 0.99 14.36
CA ASP A 208 -4.67 0.17 13.71
C ASP A 208 -4.40 -1.10 14.53
N LEU A 209 -4.51 -1.03 15.86
CA LEU A 209 -4.50 -2.21 16.72
C LEU A 209 -5.69 -3.13 16.41
N TYR A 210 -6.88 -2.56 16.32
CA TYR A 210 -8.09 -3.32 16.00
C TYR A 210 -7.97 -4.03 14.64
N ASP A 211 -7.61 -3.26 13.60
CA ASP A 211 -7.47 -3.79 12.24
C ASP A 211 -6.37 -4.87 12.17
N ALA A 212 -5.23 -4.68 12.86
CA ALA A 212 -4.16 -5.67 12.93
C ALA A 212 -4.61 -6.99 13.58
N VAL A 213 -5.36 -6.93 14.69
CA VAL A 213 -5.88 -8.13 15.35
C VAL A 213 -6.88 -8.86 14.45
N VAL A 214 -7.81 -8.12 13.83
CA VAL A 214 -8.81 -8.71 12.94
C VAL A 214 -8.14 -9.39 11.74
N LEU A 215 -7.10 -8.77 11.15
CA LEU A 215 -6.35 -9.37 10.05
C LEU A 215 -5.53 -10.58 10.49
N ALA A 216 -4.88 -10.52 11.65
CA ALA A 216 -4.03 -11.59 12.16
C ALA A 216 -4.83 -12.83 12.60
N GLU A 217 -6.07 -12.67 13.05
CA GLU A 217 -6.96 -13.78 13.43
C GLU A 217 -7.77 -14.34 12.26
N LEU A 218 -7.67 -13.74 11.08
CA LEU A 218 -8.44 -14.17 9.92
C LEU A 218 -7.86 -15.45 9.30
N ASP A 219 -8.72 -16.43 9.03
CA ASP A 219 -8.32 -17.67 8.37
C ASP A 219 -7.66 -17.42 7.00
N GLY A 220 -6.54 -18.11 6.79
CA GLY A 220 -5.79 -18.07 5.54
C GLY A 220 -5.01 -16.76 5.32
N VAL A 221 -4.75 -15.99 6.36
CA VAL A 221 -3.71 -14.95 6.36
C VAL A 221 -2.40 -15.56 6.86
N ASP A 222 -1.38 -15.59 6.01
CA ASP A 222 -0.05 -16.12 6.35
C ASP A 222 1.01 -15.03 6.19
N LEU A 223 1.25 -14.27 7.27
CA LEU A 223 2.23 -13.21 7.26
C LEU A 223 3.65 -13.81 7.24
N SER A 224 4.29 -13.80 6.07
CA SER A 224 5.64 -14.35 5.96
C SER A 224 6.69 -13.49 6.68
N PRO A 225 7.69 -14.10 7.35
CA PRO A 225 8.83 -13.36 7.91
C PRO A 225 9.66 -12.59 6.86
N ARG A 226 9.56 -12.97 5.57
CA ARG A 226 10.21 -12.21 4.47
C ARG A 226 9.45 -10.91 4.22
N LEU A 227 8.13 -10.96 4.10
CA LEU A 227 7.30 -9.77 3.89
C LEU A 227 7.44 -8.78 5.04
N LEU A 228 7.34 -9.27 6.28
CA LEU A 228 7.49 -8.44 7.46
C LEU A 228 8.86 -7.73 7.49
N ARG A 229 9.95 -8.45 7.17
CA ARG A 229 11.27 -7.83 7.03
C ARG A 229 11.37 -6.83 5.88
N LYS A 230 10.69 -7.04 4.74
CA LYS A 230 10.68 -6.08 3.64
C LYS A 230 10.03 -4.77 4.05
N VAL A 231 8.87 -4.85 4.72
CA VAL A 231 8.13 -3.67 5.22
C VAL A 231 8.90 -2.94 6.32
N LEU A 232 9.52 -3.69 7.25
CA LEU A 232 10.20 -3.11 8.41
C LEU A 232 11.65 -2.66 8.14
N ARG A 233 12.27 -3.01 6.99
CA ARG A 233 13.64 -2.57 6.64
C ARG A 233 13.83 -1.05 6.67
N GLY A 234 12.72 -0.32 6.63
CA GLY A 234 12.67 1.11 6.80
C GLY A 234 12.82 1.65 8.23
N ALA A 235 12.44 0.87 9.24
CA ALA A 235 12.49 1.31 10.63
C ALA A 235 13.93 1.15 11.18
N PRO A 236 14.60 2.22 11.66
CA PRO A 236 16.03 2.16 12.02
C PRO A 236 16.40 1.31 13.25
N ASP A 237 15.45 0.76 13.98
CA ASP A 237 15.73 -0.06 15.16
C ASP A 237 15.07 -1.44 15.04
N SER A 238 15.76 -2.46 15.54
CA SER A 238 15.37 -3.87 15.47
C SER A 238 13.96 -4.10 16.02
N PHE A 239 12.95 -4.15 15.15
CA PHE A 239 11.61 -4.59 15.52
C PHE A 239 11.70 -5.99 16.16
N SER A 240 11.62 -6.03 17.48
CA SER A 240 11.57 -7.26 18.25
C SER A 240 10.12 -7.63 18.51
N LEU A 241 9.78 -8.89 18.28
CA LEU A 241 8.43 -9.41 18.35
C LEU A 241 7.86 -9.49 19.78
N ALA A 242 8.68 -9.19 20.80
CA ALA A 242 8.27 -9.02 22.19
C ALA A 242 7.65 -7.63 22.48
N GLU A 243 7.84 -6.66 21.59
CA GLU A 243 7.42 -5.27 21.77
C GLU A 243 5.92 -4.99 21.81
N PRO A 244 5.01 -5.72 21.15
CA PRO A 244 3.61 -5.33 21.09
C PRO A 244 2.96 -5.14 22.46
N THR A 245 3.41 -5.91 23.46
CA THR A 245 2.91 -5.80 24.82
C THR A 245 3.19 -4.45 25.50
N GLY A 246 4.17 -3.69 25.01
CA GLY A 246 4.57 -2.40 25.55
C GLY A 246 4.12 -1.19 24.73
N TRP A 247 3.38 -1.39 23.63
CA TRP A 247 2.90 -0.28 22.80
C TRP A 247 1.89 0.58 23.57
N ASP A 248 2.16 1.88 23.60
CA ASP A 248 1.17 2.87 24.00
C ASP A 248 0.14 3.04 22.88
N VAL A 249 -1.13 2.91 23.22
CA VAL A 249 -2.24 2.90 22.25
C VAL A 249 -3.37 3.78 22.77
N ASP A 250 -3.79 4.76 21.97
CA ASP A 250 -5.00 5.54 22.25
C ASP A 250 -6.26 4.71 21.98
N TRP A 251 -6.58 3.87 22.97
CA TRP A 251 -7.74 3.00 22.94
C TRP A 251 -9.04 3.72 23.32
N ALA A 252 -8.94 4.81 24.09
CA ALA A 252 -10.09 5.54 24.57
C ALA A 252 -10.82 6.25 23.42
N GLU A 253 -10.07 6.94 22.55
CA GLU A 253 -10.62 7.57 21.35
C GLU A 253 -11.30 6.53 20.45
N PHE A 254 -10.62 5.41 20.20
CA PHE A 254 -11.15 4.34 19.35
C PHE A 254 -12.46 3.74 19.89
N ARG A 255 -12.50 3.42 21.19
CA ARG A 255 -13.69 2.83 21.83
C ARG A 255 -14.86 3.79 21.87
N ASN A 256 -14.62 5.09 22.03
CA ASN A 256 -15.69 6.10 22.00
C ASN A 256 -16.40 6.13 20.64
N ARG A 257 -15.65 5.90 19.54
CA ARG A 257 -16.21 5.79 18.18
C ARG A 257 -16.79 4.41 17.89
N ASN A 258 -16.34 3.37 18.59
CA ASN A 258 -16.72 1.98 18.35
C ASN A 258 -17.17 1.28 19.66
N PRO A 259 -18.31 1.67 20.26
CA PRO A 259 -18.73 1.18 21.57
C PRO A 259 -19.08 -0.31 21.61
N TRP A 260 -19.33 -0.92 20.44
CA TRP A 260 -19.57 -2.35 20.29
C TRP A 260 -18.27 -3.18 20.41
N VAL A 261 -17.10 -2.54 20.29
CA VAL A 261 -15.81 -3.20 20.53
C VAL A 261 -15.57 -3.30 22.03
N THR A 262 -15.54 -4.53 22.54
CA THR A 262 -15.35 -4.79 23.97
C THR A 262 -13.88 -5.03 24.33
N GLY A 263 -13.54 -4.88 25.61
CA GLY A 263 -12.19 -5.13 26.13
C GLY A 263 -11.31 -3.88 26.28
N THR A 264 -10.10 -4.10 26.75
CA THR A 264 -9.07 -3.07 26.97
C THR A 264 -7.99 -3.13 25.89
N ALA A 265 -7.21 -2.05 25.71
CA ALA A 265 -6.03 -2.06 24.84
C ALA A 265 -5.14 -3.28 25.10
N ARG A 266 -4.90 -3.59 26.37
CA ARG A 266 -4.11 -4.75 26.79
C ARG A 266 -4.68 -6.07 26.29
N HIS A 267 -5.99 -6.28 26.39
CA HIS A 267 -6.64 -7.48 25.86
C HIS A 267 -6.41 -7.63 24.35
N TRP A 268 -6.53 -6.54 23.59
CA TRP A 268 -6.31 -6.55 22.14
C TRP A 268 -4.85 -6.77 21.77
N LEU A 269 -3.88 -6.19 22.50
CA LEU A 269 -2.46 -6.48 22.33
C LEU A 269 -2.13 -7.94 22.64
N ASP A 270 -2.71 -8.53 23.68
CA ASP A 270 -2.50 -9.95 24.02
C ASP A 270 -3.07 -10.87 22.92
N ARG A 271 -4.19 -10.48 22.28
CA ARG A 271 -4.73 -11.20 21.11
C ARG A 271 -3.79 -11.11 19.92
N LEU A 272 -3.27 -9.91 19.63
CA LEU A 272 -2.31 -9.72 18.54
C LEU A 272 -1.07 -10.60 18.72
N VAL A 273 -0.47 -10.62 19.92
CA VAL A 273 0.69 -11.45 20.22
C VAL A 273 0.39 -12.94 20.01
N ARG A 274 -0.78 -13.41 20.48
CA ARG A 274 -1.21 -14.80 20.29
C ARG A 274 -1.39 -15.16 18.80
N ALA A 275 -2.02 -14.28 18.03
CA ALA A 275 -2.26 -14.49 16.61
C ALA A 275 -0.96 -14.48 15.80
N LEU A 276 0.01 -13.65 16.18
CA LEU A 276 1.31 -13.59 15.52
C LEU A 276 2.22 -14.76 15.88
N GLY A 277 2.09 -15.37 17.06
CA GLY A 277 2.94 -16.47 17.57
C GLY A 277 3.50 -17.48 16.54
N PRO A 278 2.68 -18.06 15.63
CA PRO A 278 3.14 -18.96 14.58
C PRO A 278 4.17 -18.35 13.61
N VAL A 279 3.99 -17.08 13.23
CA VAL A 279 4.90 -16.31 12.37
C VAL A 279 6.25 -16.07 13.07
N LEU A 280 6.23 -16.04 14.40
CA LEU A 280 7.38 -15.73 15.25
C LEU A 280 8.21 -16.98 15.59
N GLY A 281 7.76 -18.18 15.23
CA GLY A 281 8.40 -19.44 15.61
C GLY A 281 8.23 -19.81 17.08
N GLU A 282 7.38 -19.10 17.83
CA GLU A 282 7.06 -19.42 19.22
C GLU A 282 5.94 -20.47 19.28
N ARG A 283 6.30 -21.72 19.61
CA ARG A 283 5.28 -22.70 20.00
C ARG A 283 4.70 -22.30 21.36
N PRO A 284 3.37 -22.39 21.56
CA PRO A 284 2.78 -22.15 22.87
C PRO A 284 3.42 -23.11 23.89
N ARG A 285 3.88 -22.55 25.02
CA ARG A 285 4.35 -23.33 26.18
C ARG A 285 3.18 -23.97 26.90
#